data_AF-A0A835V9Y4-F1
#
_entry.id   AF-A0A835V9Y4-F1
#
_cell.length_a   1.000
_cell.length_b   1.000
_cell.length_c   1.000
_cell.angle_alpha   90.00
_cell.angle_beta   90.00
_cell.angle_gamma   90.00
#
_symmetry.space_group_name_H-M   'P 1'
#
loop_
_entity.id
_entity.type
_entity.pdbx_description
1 polymer ?
#
loop_
_entity_poly.entity_id
_entity_poly.type
_entity_poly.pdbx_seq_one_letter_code
_entity_poly.pdbx_strand_id
1 'polypeptide(L)'
;MRQWNIGVYFSLRFQEIAGALDSSLADANITLVEDSHRNRDCQVTLTLKQSFALLESLRTCWSEEVFIFTCSDKFFRLSLQLLSRYSTWLSSHLVAKNACSSDSSSNSERAINKPVEDFIYVMHDVGFLVAELSGDYLEHVLCRLLESCSSEVLDLVRRGFLQAIRSLTDYLPILKDRMVEGISERSVEDLKQLKGISATYRMTSKLPVRHSPYVSAILRPLKTFLDDERVAYLSKELKNELLHSIAERITSRYHEMASDVVNLARKTESSLLRLRQGAQRRAGASSDAMDSNISDTDKICMLLFLDIQEYGRNLAIFGIQASHITAFRSLWQLVAPEDRQAQISF
;
A
#
# COMPACT_ATOMS: atom_id res chain seq x y z
N MET A 1 -42.82 39.09 23.04
CA MET A 1 -42.57 37.94 22.12
C MET A 1 -41.32 37.23 22.61
N ARG A 2 -41.36 35.90 22.80
CA ARG A 2 -40.13 35.14 23.14
C ARG A 2 -39.22 35.15 21.92
N GLN A 3 -38.09 35.84 22.02
CA GLN A 3 -37.10 35.89 20.94
C GLN A 3 -36.50 34.49 20.75
N TRP A 4 -36.35 34.08 19.50
CA TRP A 4 -35.71 32.82 19.16
C TRP A 4 -34.22 32.89 19.53
N ASN A 5 -33.77 31.99 20.40
CA ASN A 5 -32.38 31.98 20.82
C ASN A 5 -31.54 31.20 19.79
N ILE A 6 -30.91 31.96 18.89
CA ILE A 6 -30.04 31.46 17.82
C ILE A 6 -28.86 30.63 18.40
N GLY A 7 -28.36 31.00 19.59
CA GLY A 7 -27.31 30.25 20.27
C GLY A 7 -27.76 28.84 20.67
N VAL A 8 -28.94 28.74 21.30
CA VAL A 8 -29.54 27.45 21.67
C VAL A 8 -29.87 26.61 20.44
N TYR A 9 -30.38 27.25 19.37
CA TYR A 9 -30.62 26.58 18.10
C TYR A 9 -29.35 25.93 17.55
N PHE A 10 -28.27 26.70 17.43
CA PHE A 10 -27.00 26.17 16.91
C PHE A 10 -26.46 25.05 17.80
N SER A 11 -26.55 25.17 19.14
CA SER A 11 -26.11 24.11 20.04
C SER A 11 -26.87 22.79 19.83
N LEU A 12 -28.18 22.86 19.60
CA LEU A 12 -28.99 21.67 19.29
C LEU A 12 -28.59 21.05 17.94
N ARG A 13 -28.46 21.87 16.90
CA ARG A 13 -28.01 21.41 15.57
C ARG A 13 -26.59 20.86 15.58
N PHE A 14 -25.69 21.47 16.34
CA PHE A 14 -24.34 20.97 16.54
C PHE A 14 -24.35 19.57 17.14
N GLN A 15 -25.13 19.36 18.22
CA GLN A 15 -25.21 18.07 18.89
C GLN A 15 -25.83 17.00 18.00
N GLU A 16 -26.85 17.34 17.24
CA GLU A 16 -27.50 16.46 16.25
C GLU A 16 -26.50 16.05 15.15
N ILE A 17 -25.89 17.02 14.47
CA ILE A 17 -25.05 16.79 13.30
C ILE A 17 -23.72 16.13 13.68
N ALA A 18 -23.02 16.67 14.68
CA ALA A 18 -21.74 16.12 15.12
C ALA A 18 -21.95 14.78 15.85
N GLY A 19 -23.02 14.66 16.65
CA GLY A 19 -23.35 13.41 17.35
C GLY A 19 -23.68 12.26 16.40
N ALA A 20 -24.34 12.53 15.27
CA ALA A 20 -24.58 11.54 14.24
C ALA A 20 -23.27 11.00 13.64
N LEU A 21 -22.33 11.90 13.29
CA LEU A 21 -21.01 11.49 12.82
C LEU A 21 -20.23 10.73 13.90
N ASP A 22 -20.15 11.28 15.10
CA ASP A 22 -19.40 10.68 16.22
C ASP A 22 -19.91 9.26 16.53
N SER A 23 -21.22 9.03 16.45
CA SER A 23 -21.82 7.71 16.62
C SER A 23 -21.38 6.72 15.53
N SER A 24 -21.27 7.18 14.28
CA SER A 24 -20.78 6.34 13.18
C SER A 24 -19.27 6.08 13.28
N LEU A 25 -18.49 7.05 13.76
CA LEU A 25 -17.03 6.92 13.93
C LEU A 25 -16.64 6.09 15.16
N ALA A 26 -17.55 5.92 16.12
CA ALA A 26 -17.33 5.11 17.31
C ALA A 26 -17.19 3.60 17.01
N ASP A 27 -17.74 3.14 15.88
CA ASP A 27 -17.50 1.78 15.41
C ASP A 27 -16.07 1.69 14.84
N ALA A 28 -15.23 0.89 15.49
CA ALA A 28 -13.87 0.59 15.04
C ALA A 28 -13.85 -0.28 13.76
N ASN A 29 -15.01 -0.74 13.30
CA ASN A 29 -15.13 -1.51 12.08
C ASN A 29 -15.46 -0.67 10.86
N ILE A 30 -14.64 -0.83 9.82
CA ILE A 30 -15.01 -0.57 8.43
C ILE A 30 -16.28 -1.39 8.15
N THR A 31 -17.43 -0.72 8.14
CA THR A 31 -18.73 -1.32 7.86
C THR A 31 -19.19 -0.84 6.50
N LEU A 32 -19.45 -1.79 5.61
CA LEU A 32 -19.97 -1.48 4.28
C LEU A 32 -21.42 -1.02 4.41
N VAL A 33 -21.80 -0.04 3.59
CA VAL A 33 -23.19 0.36 3.43
C VAL A 33 -23.97 -0.84 2.89
N GLU A 34 -25.05 -1.24 3.55
CA GLU A 34 -25.91 -2.33 3.09
C GLU A 34 -26.63 -1.94 1.80
N ASP A 35 -26.66 -2.86 0.81
CA ASP A 35 -27.25 -2.66 -0.52
C ASP A 35 -28.74 -2.23 -0.51
N SER A 36 -29.42 -2.38 0.64
CA SER A 36 -30.82 -2.00 0.87
C SER A 36 -31.11 -0.50 0.73
N HIS A 37 -30.08 0.36 0.75
CA HIS A 37 -30.22 1.82 0.55
C HIS A 37 -29.72 2.34 -0.80
N ARG A 38 -29.38 1.46 -1.75
CA ARG A 38 -29.11 1.88 -3.15
C ARG A 38 -30.44 2.23 -3.83
N ASN A 39 -31.00 3.39 -3.47
CA ASN A 39 -32.05 4.02 -4.26
C ASN A 39 -31.51 4.18 -5.69
N ARG A 40 -32.23 3.61 -6.66
CA ARG A 40 -31.84 3.55 -8.09
C ARG A 40 -31.59 4.91 -8.73
N ASP A 41 -31.93 6.00 -8.03
CA ASP A 41 -31.85 7.36 -8.52
C ASP A 41 -30.76 8.23 -7.84
N CYS A 42 -30.06 7.72 -6.81
CA CYS A 42 -28.99 8.49 -6.13
C CYS A 42 -27.61 7.95 -6.47
N GLN A 43 -26.86 8.77 -7.21
CA GLN A 43 -25.47 8.62 -7.66
C GLN A 43 -24.41 8.61 -6.53
N VAL A 44 -24.75 8.18 -5.31
CA VAL A 44 -23.80 8.21 -4.18
C VAL A 44 -23.04 6.90 -4.11
N THR A 45 -21.85 6.89 -4.71
CA THR A 45 -20.90 5.78 -4.67
C THR A 45 -19.99 5.89 -3.45
N LEU A 46 -20.55 5.90 -2.24
CA LEU A 46 -19.78 5.71 -1.01
C LEU A 46 -19.96 4.29 -0.51
N THR A 47 -18.89 3.67 -0.04
CA THR A 47 -18.87 2.27 0.40
C THR A 47 -18.93 2.15 1.91
N LEU A 48 -18.41 3.13 2.66
CA LEU A 48 -18.29 3.11 4.10
C LEU A 48 -19.42 3.90 4.77
N LYS A 49 -20.00 3.32 5.83
CA LYS A 49 -21.01 4.00 6.65
C LYS A 49 -20.47 5.32 7.24
N GLN A 50 -19.19 5.33 7.63
CA GLN A 50 -18.51 6.51 8.19
C GLN A 50 -18.38 7.65 7.18
N SER A 51 -18.00 7.33 5.93
CA SER A 51 -17.85 8.33 4.86
C SER A 51 -19.21 8.89 4.45
N PHE A 52 -20.24 8.04 4.42
CA PHE A 52 -21.62 8.47 4.19
C PHE A 52 -22.10 9.42 5.29
N ALA A 53 -21.91 9.06 6.56
CA ALA A 53 -22.29 9.90 7.70
C ALA A 53 -21.59 11.28 7.66
N LEU A 54 -20.31 11.32 7.28
CA LEU A 54 -19.60 12.60 7.11
C LEU A 54 -20.26 13.47 6.03
N LEU A 55 -20.51 12.90 4.85
CA LEU A 55 -21.07 13.66 3.73
C LEU A 55 -22.46 14.19 4.06
N GLU A 56 -23.32 13.37 4.69
CA GLU A 56 -24.65 13.79 5.11
C GLU A 56 -24.61 14.83 6.22
N SER A 57 -23.71 14.71 7.21
CA SER A 57 -23.52 15.75 8.23
C SER A 57 -23.07 17.08 7.62
N LEU A 58 -22.19 17.05 6.60
CA LEU A 58 -21.74 18.25 5.89
C LEU A 58 -22.87 18.88 5.07
N ARG A 59 -23.63 18.08 4.31
CA ARG A 59 -24.81 18.55 3.56
C ARG A 59 -25.86 19.14 4.49
N THR A 60 -26.12 18.51 5.63
CA THR A 60 -27.08 19.00 6.63
C THR A 60 -26.68 20.38 7.17
N CYS A 61 -25.39 20.64 7.41
CA CYS A 61 -24.89 21.94 7.88
C CYS A 61 -25.30 23.12 6.98
N TRP A 62 -25.41 22.86 5.67
CA TRP A 62 -25.64 23.87 4.64
C TRP A 62 -26.97 23.68 3.91
N SER A 63 -27.85 22.82 4.43
CA SER A 63 -29.20 22.65 3.89
C SER A 63 -30.07 23.87 4.20
N GLU A 64 -31.00 24.20 3.29
CA GLU A 64 -31.92 25.33 3.45
C GLU A 64 -32.80 25.22 4.71
N GLU A 65 -33.07 24.00 5.20
CA GLU A 65 -33.88 23.75 6.40
C GLU A 65 -33.13 23.98 7.72
N VAL A 66 -31.79 23.92 7.70
CA VAL A 66 -30.96 23.97 8.90
C VAL A 66 -30.11 25.24 8.96
N PHE A 67 -29.61 25.70 7.82
CA PHE A 67 -28.69 26.81 7.74
C PHE A 67 -29.36 28.13 8.10
N ILE A 68 -28.69 28.91 8.94
CA ILE A 68 -29.08 30.28 9.26
C ILE A 68 -27.87 31.17 9.02
N PHE A 69 -28.02 32.15 8.13
CA PHE A 69 -26.92 33.03 7.71
C PHE A 69 -26.21 33.75 8.88
N THR A 70 -26.93 34.12 9.94
CA THR A 70 -26.34 34.75 11.13
C THR A 70 -25.42 33.83 11.94
N CYS A 71 -25.39 32.53 11.63
CA CYS A 71 -24.51 31.52 12.22
C CYS A 71 -23.54 30.93 11.21
N SER A 72 -23.31 31.58 10.07
CA SER A 72 -22.43 31.08 9.01
C SER A 72 -21.03 30.76 9.51
N ASP A 73 -20.46 31.59 10.39
CA ASP A 73 -19.17 31.38 11.03
C ASP A 73 -19.14 30.05 11.85
N LYS A 74 -20.24 29.76 12.55
CA LYS A 74 -20.38 28.56 13.37
C LYS A 74 -20.60 27.30 12.53
N PHE A 75 -21.42 27.35 11.48
CA PHE A 75 -21.62 26.24 10.54
C PHE A 75 -20.36 25.94 9.73
N PHE A 76 -19.63 26.98 9.33
CA PHE A 76 -18.31 26.83 8.72
C PHE A 76 -17.33 26.14 9.68
N ARG A 77 -17.24 26.63 10.92
CA ARG A 77 -16.42 25.98 11.94
C ARG A 77 -16.82 24.52 12.17
N LEU A 78 -18.11 24.23 12.28
CA LEU A 78 -18.61 22.86 12.42
C LEU A 78 -18.17 21.99 11.25
N SER A 79 -18.29 22.47 10.02
CA SER A 79 -17.86 21.74 8.81
C SER A 79 -16.39 21.34 8.87
N LEU A 80 -15.51 22.27 9.25
CA LEU A 80 -14.08 21.99 9.43
C LEU A 80 -13.83 21.00 10.57
N GLN A 81 -14.60 21.09 11.65
CA GLN A 81 -14.50 20.17 12.77
C GLN A 81 -15.00 18.76 12.42
N LEU A 82 -15.99 18.60 11.53
CA LEU A 82 -16.45 17.30 11.03
C LEU A 82 -15.36 16.64 10.17
N LEU A 83 -14.77 17.40 9.25
CA LEU A 83 -13.63 16.93 8.44
C LEU A 83 -12.45 16.54 9.32
N SER A 84 -12.10 17.36 10.31
CA SER A 84 -11.01 17.07 11.25
C SER A 84 -11.25 15.79 12.07
N ARG A 85 -12.49 15.54 12.51
CA ARG A 85 -12.84 14.28 13.21
C ARG A 85 -12.64 13.08 12.31
N TYR A 86 -13.12 13.14 11.07
CA TYR A 86 -12.95 12.06 10.11
C TYR A 86 -11.46 11.82 9.77
N SER A 87 -10.67 12.88 9.56
CA SER A 87 -9.21 12.76 9.39
C SER A 87 -8.52 12.10 10.59
N THR A 88 -8.97 12.42 11.81
CA THR A 88 -8.43 11.82 13.04
C THR A 88 -8.83 10.35 13.18
N TRP A 89 -10.05 10.00 12.77
CA TRP A 89 -10.50 8.63 12.68
C TRP A 89 -9.69 7.83 11.65
N LEU A 90 -9.42 8.39 10.47
CA LEU A 90 -8.57 7.74 9.46
C LEU A 90 -7.16 7.48 10.01
N SER A 91 -6.54 8.46 10.68
CA SER A 91 -5.19 8.28 11.23
C SER A 91 -5.15 7.25 12.34
N SER A 92 -6.15 7.18 13.22
CA SER A 92 -6.20 6.16 14.27
C SER A 92 -6.33 4.74 13.71
N HIS A 93 -7.12 4.56 12.64
CA HIS A 93 -7.26 3.29 11.94
C HIS A 93 -5.96 2.86 11.24
N LEU A 94 -5.21 3.82 10.70
CA LEU A 94 -3.90 3.58 10.10
C LEU A 94 -2.83 3.21 11.15
N VAL A 95 -2.84 3.85 12.32
CA VAL A 95 -1.84 3.64 13.38
C VAL A 95 -2.09 2.36 14.17
N ALA A 96 -3.35 2.01 14.47
CA ALA A 96 -3.69 0.78 15.19
C ALA A 96 -3.15 -0.49 14.51
N LYS A 97 -3.00 -0.46 13.19
CA LYS A 97 -2.42 -1.57 12.41
C LYS A 97 -0.90 -1.67 12.51
N ASN A 98 -0.19 -0.57 12.79
CA ASN A 98 1.27 -0.55 12.93
C ASN A 98 1.76 -1.12 14.27
N ALA A 99 0.96 -1.03 15.32
CA ALA A 99 1.31 -1.56 16.63
C ALA A 99 1.26 -3.10 16.67
N CYS A 100 0.35 -3.73 15.91
CA CYS A 100 0.23 -5.19 15.83
C CYS A 100 1.36 -5.87 15.04
N SER A 101 2.20 -5.14 14.29
CA SER A 101 3.34 -5.73 13.56
C SER A 101 4.65 -5.74 14.37
N SER A 102 4.68 -5.12 15.56
CA SER A 102 5.94 -4.87 16.29
C SER A 102 6.11 -5.66 17.59
N ASP A 103 5.04 -6.21 18.18
CA ASP A 103 5.13 -6.96 19.45
C ASP A 103 4.58 -8.39 19.30
N SER A 104 5.47 -9.32 18.93
CA SER A 104 5.23 -10.74 19.09
C SER A 104 5.41 -11.15 20.56
N SER A 105 4.45 -10.82 21.44
CA SER A 105 4.19 -11.54 22.70
C SER A 105 3.08 -10.91 23.54
N SER A 106 1.83 -10.96 23.09
CA SER A 106 0.71 -11.02 24.03
C SER A 106 -0.51 -11.70 23.42
N ASN A 107 -1.00 -12.74 24.09
CA ASN A 107 -2.26 -13.41 23.80
C ASN A 107 -3.43 -12.43 23.98
N SER A 108 -3.78 -11.70 22.93
CA SER A 108 -5.09 -11.10 22.77
C SER A 108 -5.67 -11.50 21.41
N GLU A 109 -6.47 -12.56 21.42
CA GLU A 109 -7.26 -13.09 20.31
C GLU A 109 -8.36 -12.11 19.81
N ARG A 110 -8.11 -10.80 19.72
CA ARG A 110 -9.16 -9.84 19.31
C ARG A 110 -8.69 -8.57 18.60
N ALA A 111 -7.54 -8.59 17.95
CA ALA A 111 -7.32 -7.74 16.78
C ALA A 111 -7.44 -8.66 15.56
N ILE A 112 -8.64 -8.76 14.99
CA ILE A 112 -8.80 -9.33 13.64
C ILE A 112 -7.88 -8.49 12.77
N ASN A 113 -6.73 -9.03 12.37
CA ASN A 113 -5.82 -8.40 11.43
C ASN A 113 -6.58 -8.25 10.12
N LYS A 114 -7.29 -7.13 9.98
CA LYS A 114 -8.10 -6.85 8.82
C LYS A 114 -7.22 -6.81 7.58
N PRO A 115 -7.65 -7.42 6.46
CA PRO A 115 -6.87 -7.46 5.23
C PRO A 115 -6.41 -6.05 4.82
N VAL A 116 -5.19 -5.91 4.30
CA VAL A 116 -4.70 -4.62 3.76
C VAL A 116 -5.54 -4.16 2.58
N GLU A 117 -6.26 -5.09 1.97
CA GLU A 117 -7.22 -4.92 0.91
C GLU A 117 -8.46 -4.10 1.36
N ASP A 118 -8.76 -4.01 2.66
CA ASP A 118 -9.83 -3.12 3.17
C ASP A 118 -9.50 -1.63 2.92
N PHE A 119 -8.22 -1.28 2.77
CA PHE A 119 -7.81 0.10 2.46
C PHE A 119 -8.30 0.57 1.10
N ILE A 120 -8.68 -0.34 0.20
CA ILE A 120 -9.25 0.02 -1.10
C ILE A 120 -10.54 0.82 -0.92
N TYR A 121 -11.43 0.39 -0.02
CA TYR A 121 -12.68 1.10 0.28
C TYR A 121 -12.41 2.49 0.85
N VAL A 122 -11.43 2.59 1.76
CA VAL A 122 -11.02 3.87 2.34
C VAL A 122 -10.47 4.81 1.28
N MET A 123 -9.60 4.33 0.40
CA MET A 123 -9.04 5.14 -0.69
C MET A 123 -10.12 5.59 -1.68
N HIS A 124 -11.05 4.71 -2.03
CA HIS A 124 -12.18 5.01 -2.89
C HIS A 124 -13.06 6.12 -2.30
N ASP A 125 -13.50 5.94 -1.06
CA ASP A 125 -14.40 6.89 -0.40
C ASP A 125 -13.71 8.22 -0.11
N VAL A 126 -12.43 8.23 0.29
CA VAL A 126 -11.66 9.47 0.43
C VAL A 126 -11.51 10.17 -0.91
N GLY A 127 -11.22 9.45 -1.99
CA GLY A 127 -11.15 10.00 -3.33
C GLY A 127 -12.48 10.63 -3.77
N PHE A 128 -13.59 9.95 -3.52
CA PHE A 128 -14.94 10.46 -3.77
C PHE A 128 -15.22 11.74 -2.96
N LEU A 129 -14.99 11.72 -1.65
CA LEU A 129 -15.20 12.87 -0.76
C LEU A 129 -14.36 14.07 -1.21
N VAL A 130 -13.10 13.86 -1.59
CA VAL A 130 -12.22 14.94 -2.09
C VAL A 130 -12.80 15.56 -3.35
N ALA A 131 -13.28 14.74 -4.31
CA ALA A 131 -13.88 15.22 -5.55
C ALA A 131 -15.19 15.98 -5.31
N GLU A 132 -16.11 15.40 -4.55
CA GLU A 132 -17.41 16.00 -4.21
C GLU A 132 -17.24 17.32 -3.45
N LEU A 133 -16.41 17.33 -2.39
CA LEU A 133 -16.23 18.49 -1.52
C LEU A 133 -15.42 19.61 -2.18
N SER A 134 -14.58 19.31 -3.17
CA SER A 134 -13.85 20.34 -3.94
C SER A 134 -14.64 20.87 -5.14
N GLY A 135 -15.72 20.18 -5.52
CA GLY A 135 -16.55 20.52 -6.68
C GLY A 135 -17.87 21.17 -6.25
N ASP A 136 -18.97 20.56 -6.68
CA ASP A 136 -20.33 21.11 -6.60
C ASP A 136 -20.73 21.52 -5.18
N TYR A 137 -20.30 20.77 -4.16
CA TYR A 137 -20.58 21.11 -2.77
C TYR A 137 -20.01 22.49 -2.37
N LEU A 138 -18.73 22.73 -2.66
CA LEU A 138 -18.08 23.98 -2.29
C LEU A 138 -18.62 25.15 -3.10
N GLU A 139 -18.86 24.94 -4.39
CA GLU A 139 -19.47 25.96 -5.24
C GLU A 139 -20.91 26.29 -4.80
N HIS A 140 -21.69 25.31 -4.36
CA HIS A 140 -23.01 25.55 -3.79
C HIS A 140 -22.94 26.42 -2.51
N VAL A 141 -22.04 26.08 -1.59
CA VAL A 141 -21.85 26.86 -0.34
C VAL A 141 -21.43 28.29 -0.64
N LEU A 142 -20.49 28.49 -1.55
CA LEU A 142 -19.95 29.82 -1.86
C LEU A 142 -20.92 30.66 -2.70
N CYS A 143 -21.47 30.11 -3.78
CA CYS A 143 -22.24 30.88 -4.76
C CYS A 143 -23.72 31.01 -4.42
N ARG A 144 -24.31 30.10 -3.64
CA ARG A 144 -25.74 30.20 -3.27
C ARG A 144 -25.97 30.68 -1.86
N LEU A 145 -25.25 30.10 -0.90
CA LEU A 145 -25.55 30.33 0.52
C LEU A 145 -24.82 31.56 1.09
N LEU A 146 -23.67 31.91 0.51
CA LEU A 146 -22.82 33.02 0.93
C LEU A 146 -22.70 34.13 -0.12
N GLU A 147 -23.59 34.18 -1.12
CA GLU A 147 -23.54 35.16 -2.22
C GLU A 147 -23.47 36.62 -1.73
N SER A 148 -24.08 36.92 -0.58
CA SER A 148 -24.11 38.26 0.01
C SER A 148 -22.81 38.64 0.77
N CYS A 149 -21.85 37.73 0.90
CA CYS A 149 -20.58 37.99 1.57
C CYS A 149 -19.57 38.70 0.65
N SER A 150 -18.58 39.37 1.23
CA SER A 150 -17.49 39.97 0.45
C SER A 150 -16.57 38.91 -0.15
N SER A 151 -15.83 39.28 -1.20
CA SER A 151 -14.88 38.39 -1.86
C SER A 151 -13.81 37.84 -0.91
N GLU A 152 -13.38 38.63 0.08
CA GLU A 152 -12.39 38.20 1.08
C GLU A 152 -12.93 37.08 1.96
N VAL A 153 -14.21 37.14 2.33
CA VAL A 153 -14.86 36.10 3.15
C VAL A 153 -15.05 34.83 2.35
N LEU A 154 -15.52 34.94 1.10
CA LEU A 154 -15.69 33.78 0.21
C LEU A 154 -14.35 33.07 -0.03
N ASP A 155 -13.28 33.84 -0.23
CA ASP A 155 -11.93 33.31 -0.42
C ASP A 155 -11.37 32.67 0.87
N LEU A 156 -11.66 33.24 2.06
CA LEU A 156 -11.34 32.61 3.34
C LEU A 156 -12.03 31.25 3.50
N VAL A 157 -13.33 31.18 3.22
CA VAL A 157 -14.12 29.94 3.32
C VAL A 157 -13.60 28.89 2.34
N ARG A 158 -13.37 29.28 1.08
CA ARG A 158 -12.77 28.42 0.04
C ARG A 158 -11.45 27.84 0.51
N ARG A 159 -10.51 28.68 0.96
CA ARG A 159 -9.21 28.21 1.47
C ARG A 159 -9.34 27.28 2.66
N GLY A 160 -10.23 27.57 3.60
CA GLY A 160 -10.41 26.73 4.78
C GLY A 160 -10.94 25.33 4.42
N PHE A 161 -11.92 25.24 3.51
CA PHE A 161 -12.39 23.95 2.99
C PHE A 161 -11.29 23.21 2.23
N LEU A 162 -10.61 23.86 1.28
CA LEU A 162 -9.55 23.23 0.50
C LEU A 162 -8.39 22.75 1.38
N GLN A 163 -8.05 23.48 2.45
CA GLN A 163 -7.04 23.04 3.42
C GLN A 163 -7.50 21.81 4.21
N ALA A 164 -8.76 21.75 4.63
CA ALA A 164 -9.31 20.58 5.30
C ALA A 164 -9.41 19.37 4.38
N ILE A 165 -9.84 19.56 3.13
CA ILE A 165 -9.89 18.51 2.10
C ILE A 165 -8.49 17.98 1.79
N ARG A 166 -7.49 18.87 1.69
CA ARG A 166 -6.09 18.47 1.49
C ARG A 166 -5.61 17.52 2.58
N SER A 167 -6.02 17.75 3.84
CA SER A 167 -5.68 16.82 4.93
C SER A 167 -6.21 15.41 4.72
N LEU A 168 -7.33 15.24 3.99
CA LEU A 168 -7.85 13.93 3.60
C LEU A 168 -7.04 13.33 2.45
N THR A 169 -6.73 14.14 1.44
CA THR A 169 -5.92 13.72 0.29
C THR A 169 -4.54 13.22 0.72
N ASP A 170 -3.93 13.84 1.73
CA ASP A 170 -2.61 13.46 2.25
C ASP A 170 -2.58 12.04 2.83
N TYR A 171 -3.73 11.42 3.15
CA TYR A 171 -3.80 10.01 3.57
C TYR A 171 -3.77 9.00 2.42
N LEU A 172 -4.16 9.38 1.20
CA LEU A 172 -4.14 8.48 0.03
C LEU A 172 -2.76 7.88 -0.25
N PRO A 173 -1.65 8.65 -0.31
CA PRO A 173 -0.32 8.07 -0.50
C PRO A 173 0.09 7.17 0.67
N ILE A 174 -0.29 7.51 1.91
CA ILE A 174 0.01 6.70 3.11
C ILE A 174 -0.69 5.34 3.01
N LEU A 175 -1.97 5.32 2.63
CA LEU A 175 -2.75 4.09 2.43
C LEU A 175 -2.14 3.23 1.31
N LYS A 176 -1.77 3.86 0.19
CA LYS A 176 -1.08 3.21 -0.93
C LYS A 176 0.21 2.53 -0.48
N ASP A 177 1.09 3.24 0.22
CA ASP A 177 2.37 2.71 0.70
C ASP A 177 2.16 1.53 1.67
N ARG A 178 1.14 1.60 2.52
CA ARG A 178 0.78 0.51 3.44
C ARG A 178 0.27 -0.74 2.71
N MET A 179 -0.49 -0.56 1.63
CA MET A 179 -0.92 -1.68 0.79
C MET A 179 0.27 -2.32 0.08
N VAL A 180 1.13 -1.49 -0.52
CA VAL A 180 2.36 -1.95 -1.18
C VAL A 180 3.21 -2.75 -0.21
N GLU A 181 3.42 -2.23 1.00
CA GLU A 181 4.18 -2.92 2.04
C GLU A 181 3.54 -4.27 2.39
N GLY A 182 2.28 -4.27 2.84
CA GLY A 182 1.66 -5.48 3.36
C GLY A 182 1.49 -6.60 2.33
N ILE A 183 1.30 -6.28 1.04
CA ILE A 183 1.25 -7.30 -0.03
C ILE A 183 2.67 -7.79 -0.36
N SER A 184 3.65 -6.88 -0.40
CA SER A 184 5.04 -7.24 -0.67
C SER A 184 5.63 -8.11 0.44
N GLU A 185 5.33 -7.85 1.72
CA GLU A 185 5.80 -8.63 2.86
C GLU A 185 5.38 -10.09 2.78
N ARG A 186 4.13 -10.36 2.35
CA ARG A 186 3.64 -11.74 2.11
C ARG A 186 4.49 -12.45 1.06
N SER A 187 4.89 -11.74 0.01
CA SER A 187 5.72 -12.27 -1.08
C SER A 187 7.18 -12.47 -0.63
N VAL A 188 7.66 -11.60 0.26
CA VAL A 188 9.01 -11.69 0.86
C VAL A 188 9.13 -12.87 1.82
N GLU A 189 8.05 -13.30 2.46
CA GLU A 189 8.05 -14.52 3.27
C GLU A 189 8.42 -15.75 2.43
N ASP A 190 7.85 -15.87 1.23
CA ASP A 190 8.20 -16.94 0.28
C ASP A 190 9.65 -16.82 -0.21
N LEU A 191 10.18 -15.60 -0.38
CA LEU A 191 11.57 -15.36 -0.75
C LEU A 191 12.57 -15.86 0.30
N LYS A 192 12.19 -16.00 1.59
CA LYS A 192 13.11 -16.52 2.63
C LYS A 192 13.60 -17.94 2.34
N GLN A 193 12.86 -18.71 1.56
CA GLN A 193 13.26 -20.06 1.12
C GLN A 193 14.55 -20.06 0.28
N LEU A 194 14.89 -18.94 -0.36
CA LEU A 194 16.10 -18.78 -1.16
C LEU A 194 17.37 -19.20 -0.39
N LYS A 195 17.47 -18.81 0.89
CA LYS A 195 18.65 -19.13 1.73
C LYS A 195 18.80 -20.64 1.93
N GLY A 196 17.71 -21.37 2.14
CA GLY A 196 17.74 -22.82 2.34
C GLY A 196 18.06 -23.60 1.06
N ILE A 197 17.53 -23.17 -0.09
CA ILE A 197 17.71 -23.86 -1.36
C ILE A 197 19.15 -23.67 -1.86
N SER A 198 19.71 -22.47 -1.74
CA SER A 198 21.12 -22.19 -2.09
C SER A 198 22.10 -23.05 -1.27
N ALA A 199 21.85 -23.24 0.04
CA ALA A 199 22.67 -24.10 0.89
C ALA A 199 22.65 -25.58 0.47
N THR A 200 21.51 -26.07 -0.03
CA THR A 200 21.33 -27.46 -0.47
C THR A 200 22.11 -27.74 -1.76
N TYR A 201 22.07 -26.82 -2.73
CA TYR A 201 22.77 -26.98 -4.01
C TYR A 201 24.29 -26.85 -3.89
N ARG A 202 24.80 -26.14 -2.87
CA ARG A 202 26.24 -26.13 -2.55
C ARG A 202 26.80 -27.54 -2.29
N MET A 203 26.00 -28.42 -1.71
CA MET A 203 26.44 -29.79 -1.37
C MET A 203 26.22 -30.79 -2.51
N THR A 204 25.70 -30.36 -3.66
CA THR A 204 25.31 -31.24 -4.76
C THR A 204 26.33 -31.20 -5.90
N SER A 205 26.64 -32.35 -6.49
CA SER A 205 27.55 -32.47 -7.65
C SER A 205 26.88 -32.18 -8.99
N LYS A 206 25.55 -32.05 -9.03
CA LYS A 206 24.75 -31.82 -10.23
C LYS A 206 24.47 -30.33 -10.43
N LEU A 207 24.55 -29.88 -11.67
CA LEU A 207 24.13 -28.55 -12.07
C LEU A 207 22.59 -28.41 -12.01
N PRO A 208 22.05 -27.26 -11.59
CA PRO A 208 20.64 -26.96 -11.70
C PRO A 208 20.19 -26.89 -13.17
N VAL A 209 19.05 -27.49 -13.47
CA VAL A 209 18.44 -27.48 -14.84
C VAL A 209 17.04 -26.86 -14.83
N ARG A 210 16.46 -26.63 -13.65
CA ARG A 210 15.13 -26.04 -13.47
C ARG A 210 15.18 -24.96 -12.40
N HIS A 211 14.26 -24.01 -12.51
CA HIS A 211 14.02 -23.04 -11.46
C HIS A 211 13.52 -23.72 -10.17
N SER A 212 13.74 -23.05 -9.06
CA SER A 212 13.35 -23.44 -7.72
C SER A 212 11.82 -23.40 -7.56
N PRO A 213 11.24 -24.27 -6.73
CA PRO A 213 9.79 -24.33 -6.52
C PRO A 213 9.19 -23.04 -5.96
N TYR A 214 9.92 -22.32 -5.10
CA TYR A 214 9.44 -21.11 -4.44
C TYR A 214 9.16 -19.96 -5.40
N VAL A 215 9.78 -19.95 -6.60
CA VAL A 215 9.63 -18.87 -7.59
C VAL A 215 8.17 -18.67 -8.00
N SER A 216 7.43 -19.78 -8.12
CA SER A 216 5.99 -19.76 -8.43
C SER A 216 5.13 -19.20 -7.29
N ALA A 217 5.63 -19.22 -6.05
CA ALA A 217 4.93 -18.71 -4.87
C ALA A 217 5.12 -17.19 -4.70
N ILE A 218 6.27 -16.63 -5.11
CA ILE A 218 6.61 -15.20 -4.91
C ILE A 218 5.50 -14.25 -5.36
N LEU A 219 4.90 -14.49 -6.54
CA LEU A 219 3.87 -13.61 -7.10
C LEU A 219 2.44 -14.07 -6.81
N ARG A 220 2.26 -15.12 -5.99
CA ARG A 220 0.93 -15.58 -5.57
C ARG A 220 0.17 -14.50 -4.79
N PRO A 221 0.77 -13.78 -3.83
CA PRO A 221 0.06 -12.70 -3.13
C PRO A 221 -0.40 -11.59 -4.07
N LEU A 222 0.40 -11.25 -5.09
CA LEU A 222 0.02 -10.27 -6.11
C LEU A 222 -1.16 -10.77 -6.96
N LYS A 223 -1.18 -12.06 -7.33
CA LYS A 223 -2.32 -12.68 -8.01
C LYS A 223 -3.58 -12.64 -7.15
N THR A 224 -3.48 -13.07 -5.90
CA THR A 224 -4.62 -13.06 -4.96
C THR A 224 -5.17 -11.66 -4.76
N PHE A 225 -4.30 -10.64 -4.69
CA PHE A 225 -4.72 -9.25 -4.64
C PHE A 225 -5.52 -8.85 -5.89
N LEU A 226 -5.05 -9.20 -7.09
CA LEU A 226 -5.74 -8.84 -8.35
C LEU A 226 -7.07 -9.55 -8.57
N ASP A 227 -7.21 -10.76 -8.02
CA ASP A 227 -8.43 -11.57 -8.07
C ASP A 227 -9.46 -11.14 -6.99
N ASP A 228 -9.10 -10.21 -6.09
CA ASP A 228 -9.99 -9.69 -5.04
C ASP A 228 -11.08 -8.78 -5.64
N GLU A 229 -12.33 -9.02 -5.27
CA GLU A 229 -13.51 -8.25 -5.73
C GLU A 229 -13.37 -6.74 -5.44
N ARG A 230 -12.66 -6.38 -4.38
CA ARG A 230 -12.45 -5.00 -3.95
C ARG A 230 -11.65 -4.19 -4.97
N VAL A 231 -10.81 -4.85 -5.78
CA VAL A 231 -10.03 -4.17 -6.83
C VAL A 231 -10.93 -3.47 -7.85
N ALA A 232 -12.21 -3.86 -7.96
CA ALA A 232 -13.19 -3.17 -8.79
C ALA A 232 -13.40 -1.68 -8.42
N TYR A 233 -13.11 -1.30 -7.17
CA TYR A 233 -13.22 0.09 -6.69
C TYR A 233 -11.96 0.94 -6.97
N LEU A 234 -10.89 0.35 -7.50
CA LEU A 234 -9.69 1.09 -7.88
C LEU A 234 -9.81 1.63 -9.30
N SER A 235 -9.33 2.87 -9.52
CA SER A 235 -9.13 3.36 -10.88
C SER A 235 -8.05 2.52 -11.60
N LYS A 236 -8.10 2.50 -12.94
CA LYS A 236 -7.12 1.74 -13.74
C LYS A 236 -5.70 2.26 -13.50
N GLU A 237 -5.57 3.57 -13.33
CA GLU A 237 -4.32 4.26 -13.07
C GLU A 237 -3.75 3.82 -11.71
N LEU A 238 -4.54 3.90 -10.64
CA LEU A 238 -4.11 3.52 -9.31
C LEU A 238 -3.81 2.02 -9.19
N LYS A 239 -4.60 1.16 -9.86
CA LYS A 239 -4.35 -0.28 -9.94
C LYS A 239 -2.99 -0.56 -10.59
N ASN A 240 -2.70 0.08 -11.72
CA ASN A 240 -1.42 -0.08 -12.40
C ASN A 240 -0.26 0.44 -11.55
N GLU A 241 -0.42 1.58 -10.88
CA GLU A 241 0.59 2.11 -9.97
C GLU A 241 0.88 1.15 -8.81
N LEU A 242 -0.16 0.65 -8.12
CA LEU A 242 0.00 -0.33 -7.03
C LEU A 242 0.73 -1.57 -7.51
N LEU A 243 0.34 -2.10 -8.66
CA LEU A 243 0.94 -3.28 -9.27
C LEU A 243 2.44 -3.08 -9.56
N HIS A 244 2.82 -1.94 -10.15
CA HIS A 244 4.22 -1.61 -10.40
C HIS A 244 5.00 -1.43 -9.09
N SER A 245 4.46 -0.68 -8.12
CA SER A 245 5.12 -0.45 -6.83
C SER A 245 5.31 -1.74 -6.03
N ILE A 246 4.34 -2.65 -6.03
CA ILE A 246 4.45 -3.96 -5.38
C ILE A 246 5.54 -4.79 -6.05
N ALA A 247 5.52 -4.90 -7.38
CA ALA A 247 6.52 -5.67 -8.11
C ALA A 247 7.94 -5.11 -7.95
N GLU A 248 8.09 -3.79 -7.95
CA GLU A 248 9.37 -3.13 -7.71
C GLU A 248 9.90 -3.43 -6.30
N ARG A 249 9.04 -3.38 -5.28
CA ARG A 249 9.41 -3.67 -3.89
C ARG A 249 9.81 -5.14 -3.70
N ILE A 250 9.03 -6.07 -4.23
CA ILE A 250 9.35 -7.51 -4.20
C ILE A 250 10.68 -7.77 -4.90
N THR A 251 10.87 -7.19 -6.09
CA THR A 251 12.09 -7.37 -6.88
C THR A 251 13.32 -6.78 -6.19
N SER A 252 13.18 -5.61 -5.56
CA SER A 252 14.25 -4.99 -4.78
C SER A 252 14.67 -5.88 -3.62
N ARG A 253 13.70 -6.45 -2.89
CA ARG A 253 14.00 -7.36 -1.80
C ARG A 253 14.62 -8.67 -2.29
N TYR A 254 14.18 -9.18 -3.44
CA TYR A 254 14.82 -10.34 -4.06
C TYR A 254 16.27 -10.01 -4.45
N HIS A 255 16.53 -8.85 -5.04
CA HIS A 255 17.89 -8.43 -5.38
C HIS A 255 18.81 -8.39 -4.16
N GLU A 256 18.38 -7.77 -3.06
CA GLU A 256 19.12 -7.74 -1.80
C GLU A 256 19.45 -9.15 -1.31
N MET A 257 18.45 -10.02 -1.21
CA MET A 257 18.62 -11.37 -0.68
C MET A 257 19.51 -12.25 -1.58
N ALA A 258 19.38 -12.11 -2.90
CA ALA A 258 20.24 -12.80 -3.86
C ALA A 258 21.69 -12.30 -3.78
N SER A 259 21.88 -10.97 -3.66
CA SER A 259 23.20 -10.36 -3.48
C SER A 259 23.88 -10.88 -2.22
N ASP A 260 23.17 -10.96 -1.10
CA ASP A 260 23.69 -11.53 0.16
C ASP A 260 24.14 -12.98 -0.02
N VAL A 261 23.33 -13.81 -0.68
CA VAL A 261 23.64 -15.22 -0.92
C VAL A 261 24.87 -15.38 -1.82
N VAL A 262 24.94 -14.65 -2.93
CA VAL A 262 26.08 -14.70 -3.87
C VAL A 262 27.36 -14.17 -3.22
N ASN A 263 27.27 -13.06 -2.49
CA ASN A 263 28.44 -12.48 -1.81
C ASN A 263 28.95 -13.40 -0.69
N LEU A 264 28.06 -14.07 0.04
CA LEU A 264 28.44 -15.07 1.01
C LEU A 264 29.14 -16.26 0.33
N ALA A 265 28.61 -16.77 -0.78
CA ALA A 265 29.22 -17.84 -1.54
C ALA A 265 30.66 -17.49 -1.98
N ARG A 266 30.85 -16.34 -2.62
CA ARG A 266 32.17 -15.82 -3.05
C ARG A 266 33.17 -15.70 -1.89
N LYS A 267 32.73 -15.19 -0.73
CA LYS A 267 33.56 -15.07 0.48
C LYS A 267 33.94 -16.44 1.05
N THR A 268 33.01 -17.39 1.07
CA THR A 268 33.29 -18.74 1.56
C THR A 268 34.26 -19.49 0.65
N GLU A 269 34.10 -19.36 -0.66
CA GLU A 269 34.99 -19.99 -1.64
C GLU A 269 36.42 -19.44 -1.56
N SER A 270 36.58 -18.11 -1.56
CA SER A 270 37.91 -17.49 -1.42
C SER A 270 38.60 -17.88 -0.10
N SER A 271 37.84 -18.04 0.99
CA SER A 271 38.37 -18.52 2.28
C SER A 271 38.83 -19.98 2.20
N LEU A 272 38.06 -20.86 1.55
CA LEU A 272 38.41 -22.26 1.33
C LEU A 272 39.64 -22.41 0.42
N LEU A 273 39.74 -21.60 -0.64
CA LEU A 273 40.90 -21.58 -1.52
C LEU A 273 42.17 -21.18 -0.76
N ARG A 274 42.11 -20.13 0.07
CA ARG A 274 43.25 -19.71 0.92
C ARG A 274 43.64 -20.80 1.92
N LEU A 275 42.67 -21.48 2.54
CA LEU A 275 42.92 -22.58 3.47
C LEU A 275 43.59 -23.77 2.75
N ARG A 276 43.09 -24.16 1.58
CA ARG A 276 43.66 -25.22 0.74
C ARG A 276 45.10 -24.88 0.33
N GLN A 277 45.36 -23.67 -0.16
CA GLN A 277 46.70 -23.20 -0.50
C GLN A 277 47.65 -23.23 0.71
N GLY A 278 47.18 -22.83 1.90
CA GLY A 278 47.97 -22.90 3.13
C GLY A 278 48.24 -24.32 3.65
N ALA A 279 47.35 -25.27 3.37
CA ALA A 279 47.58 -26.69 3.64
C ALA A 279 48.56 -27.31 2.63
N GLN A 280 48.42 -26.98 1.35
CA GLN A 280 49.26 -27.49 0.26
C GLN A 280 50.72 -27.01 0.37
N ARG A 281 50.93 -25.76 0.80
CA ARG A 281 52.27 -25.24 1.15
C ARG A 281 52.96 -25.99 2.30
N ARG A 282 52.19 -26.60 3.22
CA ARG A 282 52.73 -27.40 4.33
C ARG A 282 52.97 -28.87 3.96
N ALA A 283 52.31 -29.37 2.92
CA ALA A 283 52.35 -30.78 2.51
C ALA A 283 53.28 -31.07 1.31
N GLY A 284 53.87 -30.05 0.67
CA GLY A 284 54.86 -30.24 -0.40
C GLY A 284 54.34 -30.85 -1.70
N ALA A 285 53.02 -30.83 -1.95
CA ALA A 285 52.40 -31.43 -3.14
C ALA A 285 52.32 -30.45 -4.33
N SER A 286 52.61 -30.94 -5.54
CA SER A 286 52.58 -30.19 -6.80
C SER A 286 51.15 -29.80 -7.27
N SER A 287 51.10 -28.91 -8.26
CA SER A 287 49.98 -28.04 -8.65
C SER A 287 48.90 -28.66 -9.55
N ASP A 288 48.99 -29.94 -9.93
CA ASP A 288 48.31 -30.42 -11.16
C ASP A 288 46.92 -31.06 -10.98
N ALA A 289 46.12 -30.59 -10.02
CA ALA A 289 44.75 -31.10 -9.83
C ALA A 289 43.71 -30.00 -9.61
N MET A 290 43.83 -28.86 -10.30
CA MET A 290 42.95 -27.69 -10.06
C MET A 290 41.87 -27.46 -11.13
N ASP A 291 41.90 -28.16 -12.27
CA ASP A 291 41.00 -27.83 -13.37
C ASP A 291 39.92 -28.91 -13.56
N SER A 292 38.67 -28.55 -13.26
CA SER A 292 37.41 -29.03 -13.89
C SER A 292 36.20 -29.15 -12.96
N ASN A 293 36.30 -28.78 -11.67
CA ASN A 293 35.12 -28.74 -10.81
C ASN A 293 34.51 -27.34 -10.81
N ILE A 294 33.33 -27.22 -11.40
CA ILE A 294 32.48 -26.02 -11.40
C ILE A 294 32.38 -25.45 -9.99
N SER A 295 32.66 -24.15 -9.85
CA SER A 295 32.61 -23.47 -8.56
C SER A 295 31.23 -23.58 -7.93
N ASP A 296 31.18 -23.74 -6.61
CA ASP A 296 29.92 -23.68 -5.87
C ASP A 296 29.23 -22.32 -6.03
N THR A 297 30.00 -21.25 -6.23
CA THR A 297 29.46 -19.92 -6.55
C THR A 297 28.79 -19.94 -7.92
N ASP A 298 29.40 -20.56 -8.93
CA ASP A 298 28.82 -20.65 -10.28
C ASP A 298 27.52 -21.48 -10.29
N LYS A 299 27.46 -22.55 -9.49
CA LYS A 299 26.22 -23.35 -9.32
C LYS A 299 25.09 -22.50 -8.71
N ILE A 300 25.40 -21.68 -7.72
CA ILE A 300 24.43 -20.79 -7.07
C ILE A 300 23.96 -19.71 -8.04
N CYS A 301 24.89 -19.07 -8.78
CA CYS A 301 24.55 -18.09 -9.81
C CYS A 301 23.69 -18.72 -10.92
N MET A 302 24.01 -19.93 -11.38
CA MET A 302 23.23 -20.64 -12.38
C MET A 302 21.81 -20.96 -11.90
N LEU A 303 21.64 -21.43 -10.66
CA LEU A 303 20.31 -21.66 -10.09
C LEU A 303 19.50 -20.36 -10.03
N LEU A 304 20.10 -19.30 -9.48
CA LEU A 304 19.46 -18.00 -9.39
C LEU A 304 19.11 -17.45 -10.77
N PHE A 305 19.96 -17.65 -11.77
CA PHE A 305 19.69 -17.24 -13.14
C PHE A 305 18.42 -17.91 -13.69
N LEU A 306 18.25 -19.23 -13.50
CA LEU A 306 17.03 -19.94 -13.87
C LEU A 306 15.81 -19.41 -13.10
N ASP A 307 15.97 -19.12 -11.81
CA ASP A 307 14.92 -18.57 -10.95
C ASP A 307 14.46 -17.18 -11.42
N ILE A 308 15.42 -16.32 -11.78
CA ILE A 308 15.18 -14.95 -12.23
C ILE A 308 14.57 -14.93 -13.63
N GLN A 309 14.94 -15.85 -14.51
CA GLN A 309 14.26 -16.02 -15.79
C GLN A 309 12.79 -16.35 -15.58
N GLU A 310 12.49 -17.33 -14.74
CA GLU A 310 11.11 -17.73 -14.47
C GLU A 310 10.33 -16.63 -13.73
N TYR A 311 10.95 -15.95 -12.77
CA TYR A 311 10.37 -14.78 -12.11
C TYR A 311 10.02 -13.67 -13.12
N GLY A 312 10.92 -13.38 -14.08
CA GLY A 312 10.69 -12.44 -15.17
C GLY A 312 9.51 -12.83 -16.07
N ARG A 313 9.37 -14.11 -16.42
CA ARG A 313 8.20 -14.63 -17.16
C ARG A 313 6.91 -14.44 -16.35
N ASN A 314 6.95 -14.73 -15.05
CA ASN A 314 5.79 -14.58 -14.18
C ASN A 314 5.37 -13.11 -14.02
N LEU A 315 6.32 -12.16 -13.97
CA LEU A 315 6.01 -10.72 -13.99
C LEU A 315 5.28 -10.31 -15.28
N ALA A 316 5.66 -10.87 -16.42
CA ALA A 316 5.03 -10.56 -17.71
C ALA A 316 3.55 -10.98 -17.78
N ILE A 317 3.15 -12.03 -17.04
CA ILE A 317 1.72 -12.44 -16.92
C ILE A 317 0.87 -11.32 -16.33
N PHE A 318 1.44 -10.50 -15.44
CA PHE A 318 0.79 -9.35 -14.83
C PHE A 318 0.92 -8.07 -15.68
N GLY A 319 1.46 -8.16 -16.90
CA GLY A 319 1.72 -7.01 -17.76
C GLY A 319 2.93 -6.18 -17.35
N ILE A 320 3.79 -6.68 -16.45
CA ILE A 320 4.95 -5.97 -15.95
C ILE A 320 6.18 -6.34 -16.77
N GLN A 321 6.78 -5.35 -17.42
CA GLN A 321 8.04 -5.55 -18.11
C GLN A 321 9.19 -5.54 -17.10
N ALA A 322 9.74 -6.70 -16.80
CA ALA A 322 10.86 -6.86 -15.87
C ALA A 322 12.07 -5.97 -16.22
N SER A 323 12.30 -5.73 -17.51
CA SER A 323 13.34 -4.82 -18.00
C SER A 323 13.12 -3.36 -17.58
N HIS A 324 11.93 -2.92 -17.16
CA HIS A 324 11.70 -1.57 -16.65
C HIS A 324 12.03 -1.42 -15.16
N ILE A 325 12.16 -2.51 -14.43
CA ILE A 325 12.48 -2.49 -12.99
C ILE A 325 14.01 -2.44 -12.83
N THR A 326 14.52 -1.35 -12.27
CA THR A 326 15.96 -1.17 -12.04
C THR A 326 16.55 -2.31 -11.21
N ALA A 327 15.88 -2.70 -10.12
CA ALA A 327 16.31 -3.82 -9.28
C ALA A 327 16.38 -5.15 -10.04
N PHE A 328 15.49 -5.38 -11.02
CA PHE A 328 15.53 -6.58 -11.86
C PHE A 328 16.78 -6.57 -12.75
N ARG A 329 17.14 -5.43 -13.34
CA ARG A 329 18.36 -5.29 -14.14
C ARG A 329 19.60 -5.60 -13.31
N SER A 330 19.68 -5.06 -12.10
CA SER A 330 20.79 -5.35 -11.18
C SER A 330 20.83 -6.82 -10.77
N LEU A 331 19.65 -7.43 -10.56
CA LEU A 331 19.52 -8.85 -10.26
C LEU A 331 19.96 -9.73 -11.43
N TRP A 332 19.61 -9.37 -12.66
CA TRP A 332 20.07 -10.02 -13.89
C TRP A 332 21.59 -9.95 -14.02
N GLN A 333 22.17 -8.75 -13.88
CA GLN A 333 23.62 -8.55 -13.95
C GLN A 333 24.39 -9.31 -12.89
N LEU A 334 23.80 -9.53 -11.71
CA LEU A 334 24.43 -10.26 -10.61
C LEU A 334 24.65 -11.75 -10.93
N VAL A 335 23.72 -12.37 -11.67
CA VAL A 335 23.66 -13.84 -11.79
C VAL A 335 23.78 -14.35 -13.22
N ALA A 336 23.53 -13.51 -14.23
CA ALA A 336 23.55 -13.93 -15.61
C ALA A 336 24.99 -14.26 -16.07
N PRO A 337 25.17 -15.32 -16.87
CA PRO A 337 26.42 -15.60 -17.57
C PRO A 337 26.91 -14.37 -18.36
N GLU A 338 28.23 -14.18 -18.47
CA GLU A 338 28.85 -12.99 -19.09
C GLU A 338 28.31 -12.72 -20.51
N ASP A 339 28.04 -13.77 -21.28
CA ASP A 339 27.49 -13.73 -22.64
C ASP A 339 26.02 -13.30 -22.70
N ARG A 340 25.28 -13.35 -21.57
CA ARG A 340 23.85 -13.03 -21.48
C ARG A 340 23.54 -11.81 -20.60
N GLN A 341 24.54 -11.15 -20.03
CA GLN A 341 24.35 -9.96 -19.18
C GLN A 341 23.82 -8.75 -19.97
N ALA A 342 24.16 -8.63 -21.25
CA ALA A 342 23.79 -7.48 -22.09
C ALA A 342 22.32 -7.46 -22.51
N GLN A 343 21.64 -8.62 -22.52
CA GLN A 343 20.26 -8.73 -23.02
C GLN A 343 19.40 -9.56 -22.08
N ILE A 344 18.41 -8.90 -21.47
CA ILE A 344 17.37 -9.57 -20.67
C ILE A 344 16.45 -10.31 -21.63
N SER A 345 16.57 -11.64 -21.65
CA SER A 345 15.76 -12.53 -22.47
C SER A 345 15.37 -13.76 -21.65
N PHE A 346 14.09 -14.10 -21.66
CA PHE A 346 13.55 -15.21 -20.90
C PHE A 346 13.28 -16.40 -21.80
#